data_AF-A0A2N9I6Q0-F1
#
_entry.id   AF-A0A2N9I6Q0-F1
#
_cell.length_a   1.000
_cell.length_b   1.000
_cell.length_c   1.000
_cell.angle_alpha   90.00
_cell.angle_beta   90.00
_cell.angle_gamma   90.00
#
_symmetry.space_group_name_H-M   'P 1'
#
loop_
_entity.id
_entity.type
_entity.pdbx_description
1 polymer ?
#
loop_
_entity_poly.entity_id
_entity_poly.type
_entity_poly.pdbx_seq_one_letter_code
_entity_poly.pdbx_strand_id
1 'polypeptide(L)'
;MLSGITATAIAAGLLTPKDGRILAERTDPQTINDSMALTIQCIASVSNMGRRLHVRNHEVRALRSQVTILQWLLKDNKKKVGELKEENKGLKKLVDSYANDLVAQSTEHSKTTTKL
;
A
#
# COMPACT_ATOMS: atom_id res chain seq x y z
N MET A 1 -8.63 -25.31 18.66
CA MET A 1 -9.16 -26.57 18.10
C MET A 1 -10.60 -26.34 17.69
N LEU A 2 -11.02 -26.80 16.51
CA LEU A 2 -12.42 -26.71 16.09
C LEU A 2 -13.26 -27.64 17.00
N SER A 3 -14.38 -27.16 17.53
CA SER A 3 -15.24 -28.02 18.35
C SER A 3 -15.84 -29.14 17.49
N GLY A 4 -16.05 -30.34 18.07
CA GLY A 4 -16.64 -31.46 17.35
C GLY A 4 -18.00 -31.13 16.73
N ILE A 5 -18.79 -30.28 17.38
CA ILE A 5 -20.09 -29.81 16.89
C ILE A 5 -19.93 -28.96 15.61
N THR A 6 -18.95 -28.05 15.60
CA THR A 6 -18.67 -27.21 14.43
C THR A 6 -18.14 -28.05 13.26
N ALA A 7 -17.32 -29.06 13.54
CA ALA A 7 -16.82 -29.99 12.52
C ALA A 7 -17.96 -30.79 11.87
N THR A 8 -18.89 -31.32 12.66
CA THR A 8 -20.07 -32.06 12.18
C THR A 8 -20.99 -31.18 11.34
N ALA A 9 -21.24 -29.94 11.76
CA ALA A 9 -22.08 -29.00 11.02
C ALA A 9 -21.49 -28.63 9.65
N ILE A 10 -20.17 -28.41 9.58
CA ILE A 10 -19.48 -28.11 8.33
C ILE A 10 -19.47 -29.33 7.40
N ALA A 11 -19.21 -30.53 7.93
CA ALA A 11 -19.23 -31.77 7.15
C ALA A 11 -20.61 -32.05 6.56
N ALA A 12 -21.68 -31.82 7.32
CA ALA A 12 -23.05 -31.97 6.83
C ALA A 12 -23.42 -30.98 5.70
N GLY A 13 -22.80 -29.80 5.67
CA GLY A 13 -22.98 -28.82 4.59
C GLY A 13 -22.16 -29.12 3.32
N LEU A 14 -21.19 -30.02 3.39
CA LEU A 14 -20.29 -30.38 2.29
C LEU A 14 -20.64 -31.71 1.61
N LEU A 15 -21.34 -32.61 2.30
CA LEU A 15 -21.71 -33.92 1.79
C LEU A 15 -22.99 -33.85 0.95
N THR A 16 -22.93 -34.38 -0.28
CA THR A 16 -24.12 -34.58 -1.11
C THR A 16 -24.80 -35.92 -0.78
N PRO A 17 -26.09 -36.09 -1.11
CA PRO A 17 -26.79 -37.39 -0.95
C PRO A 17 -26.15 -38.55 -1.73
N LYS A 18 -25.30 -38.25 -2.73
CA LYS A 18 -24.52 -39.25 -3.46
C LYS A 18 -23.29 -39.68 -2.67
N ASP A 19 -22.63 -38.73 -2.01
CA ASP A 19 -21.48 -39.00 -1.12
C ASP A 19 -21.92 -39.85 0.08
N GLY A 20 -23.09 -39.57 0.66
CA GLY A 20 -23.65 -40.39 1.74
C GLY A 20 -23.91 -41.86 1.36
N ARG A 21 -24.32 -42.12 0.11
CA ARG A 21 -24.49 -43.48 -0.43
C ARG A 21 -23.15 -44.19 -0.64
N ILE A 22 -22.18 -43.50 -1.24
CA ILE A 22 -20.82 -44.03 -1.45
C ILE A 22 -20.15 -44.36 -0.10
N LEU A 23 -20.37 -43.54 0.92
CA LEU A 23 -19.82 -43.75 2.26
C LEU A 23 -20.51 -44.91 3.01
N ALA A 24 -21.83 -45.08 2.85
CA ALA A 24 -22.58 -46.17 3.48
C ALA A 24 -22.26 -47.56 2.89
N GLU A 25 -21.87 -47.60 1.61
CA GLU A 25 -21.56 -48.84 0.88
C GLU A 25 -20.12 -49.33 1.11
N ARG A 26 -19.23 -48.47 1.64
CA ARG A 26 -17.81 -48.76 1.82
C ARG A 26 -17.43 -49.06 3.27
N THR A 27 -17.71 -50.27 3.74
CA THR A 27 -17.18 -50.82 4.99
C THR A 27 -15.79 -51.46 4.78
N ASP A 28 -14.86 -50.68 4.22
CA ASP A 28 -13.58 -51.18 3.68
C ASP A 28 -12.41 -50.29 4.13
N PRO A 29 -11.27 -50.87 4.60
CA PRO A 29 -9.96 -50.20 4.72
C PRO A 29 -9.65 -49.13 3.65
N GLN A 30 -10.14 -49.26 2.41
CA GLN A 30 -9.99 -48.26 1.36
C GLN A 30 -10.60 -46.89 1.71
N THR A 31 -11.77 -46.81 2.35
CA THR A 31 -12.36 -45.51 2.77
C THR A 31 -11.52 -44.83 3.83
N ILE A 32 -10.96 -45.62 4.74
CA ILE A 32 -10.05 -45.10 5.78
C ILE A 32 -8.80 -44.53 5.09
N ASN A 33 -8.22 -45.25 4.13
CA ASN A 33 -7.06 -44.77 3.37
C ASN A 33 -7.36 -43.51 2.54
N ASP A 34 -8.50 -43.46 1.84
CA ASP A 34 -8.93 -42.28 1.06
C ASP A 34 -9.13 -41.07 1.98
N SER A 35 -9.79 -41.25 3.13
CA SER A 35 -10.02 -40.17 4.11
C SER A 35 -8.72 -39.68 4.76
N MET A 36 -7.77 -40.58 5.02
CA MET A 36 -6.43 -40.23 5.50
C MET A 36 -5.66 -39.43 4.44
N ALA A 37 -5.68 -39.86 3.18
CA ALA A 37 -5.05 -39.15 2.08
C ALA A 37 -5.62 -37.74 1.92
N LEU A 38 -6.95 -37.58 1.98
CA LEU A 38 -7.62 -36.28 1.96
C LEU A 38 -7.22 -35.42 3.16
N THR A 39 -7.12 -36.01 4.36
CA THR A 39 -6.70 -35.29 5.57
C THR A 39 -5.27 -34.78 5.44
N ILE A 40 -4.34 -35.60 4.92
CA ILE A 40 -2.94 -35.20 4.68
C ILE A 40 -2.88 -34.05 3.67
N GLN A 41 -3.62 -34.16 2.56
CA GLN A 41 -3.68 -33.11 1.54
C GLN A 41 -4.26 -31.80 2.10
N CYS A 42 -5.31 -31.89 2.91
CA CYS A 42 -5.90 -30.74 3.58
C CYS A 42 -4.89 -30.06 4.51
N ILE A 43 -4.21 -30.84 5.36
CA ILE A 43 -3.17 -30.33 6.28
C ILE A 43 -2.03 -29.65 5.50
N ALA A 44 -1.58 -30.25 4.40
CA ALA A 44 -0.53 -29.70 3.54
C ALA A 44 -0.99 -28.38 2.89
N SER A 45 -2.21 -28.33 2.38
CA SER A 45 -2.81 -27.14 1.77
C SER A 45 -2.93 -25.99 2.77
N VAL A 46 -3.49 -26.24 3.96
CA VAL A 46 -3.62 -25.25 5.04
C VAL A 46 -2.23 -24.78 5.52
N SER A 47 -1.26 -25.69 5.66
CA SER A 47 0.11 -25.33 6.02
C SER A 47 0.78 -24.43 4.97
N ASN A 48 0.57 -24.72 3.69
CA ASN A 48 1.09 -23.89 2.60
C ASN A 48 0.44 -22.50 2.60
N MET A 49 -0.88 -22.42 2.81
CA MET A 49 -1.57 -21.14 2.97
C MET A 49 -1.03 -20.35 4.16
N GLY A 50 -0.79 -21.01 5.30
CA GLY A 50 -0.20 -20.39 6.49
C GLY A 50 1.19 -19.80 6.23
N ARG A 51 2.07 -20.54 5.53
CA ARG A 51 3.39 -20.05 5.14
C ARG A 51 3.31 -18.84 4.21
N ARG A 52 2.44 -18.90 3.18
CA ARG A 52 2.23 -17.77 2.26
C ARG A 52 1.71 -16.54 3.00
N LEU A 53 0.75 -16.72 3.90
CA LEU A 53 0.20 -15.63 4.71
C LEU A 53 1.28 -15.00 5.60
N HIS A 54 2.15 -15.81 6.21
CA HIS A 54 3.25 -15.31 7.03
C HIS A 54 4.22 -14.43 6.24
N VAL A 55 4.62 -14.86 5.04
CA VAL A 55 5.47 -14.07 4.14
C VAL A 55 4.79 -12.76 3.75
N ARG A 56 3.52 -12.81 3.33
CA ARG A 56 2.76 -11.61 2.97
C ARG A 56 2.59 -10.64 4.13
N ASN A 57 2.45 -11.14 5.36
CA ASN A 57 2.36 -10.30 6.54
C ASN A 57 3.66 -9.52 6.79
N HIS A 58 4.82 -10.12 6.55
CA HIS A 58 6.10 -9.41 6.61
C HIS A 58 6.25 -8.37 5.50
N GLU A 59 5.85 -8.69 4.27
CA GLU A 59 5.83 -7.72 3.16
C GLU A 59 4.96 -6.51 3.50
N VAL A 60 3.74 -6.75 4.01
CA VAL A 60 2.81 -5.68 4.43
C VAL A 60 3.40 -4.83 5.55
N ARG A 61 4.09 -5.44 6.52
CA ARG A 61 4.78 -4.71 7.58
C ARG A 61 5.90 -3.83 7.02
N ALA A 62 6.72 -4.36 6.11
CA ALA A 62 7.78 -3.59 5.46
C ALA A 62 7.23 -2.41 4.65
N LEU A 63 6.17 -2.64 3.87
CA LEU A 63 5.48 -1.60 3.12
C LEU A 63 4.91 -0.52 4.05
N ARG A 64 4.32 -0.89 5.18
CA ARG A 64 3.81 0.07 6.17
C ARG A 64 4.91 0.98 6.72
N SER A 65 6.08 0.44 7.00
CA SER A 65 7.24 1.24 7.41
C SER A 65 7.68 2.21 6.30
N GLN A 66 7.77 1.74 5.06
CA GLN A 66 8.15 2.59 3.92
C GLN A 66 7.14 3.73 3.67
N VAL A 67 5.84 3.42 3.72
CA VAL A 67 4.76 4.40 3.58
C VAL A 67 4.87 5.49 4.66
N THR A 68 5.21 5.11 5.90
CA THR A 68 5.38 6.07 7.00
C THR A 68 6.54 7.03 6.73
N ILE A 69 7.67 6.52 6.23
CA ILE A 69 8.83 7.35 5.83
C ILE A 69 8.46 8.30 4.69
N LEU A 70 7.78 7.79 3.66
CA LEU A 70 7.35 8.60 2.52
C LEU A 70 6.36 9.69 2.90
N GLN A 71 5.43 9.40 3.82
CA GLN A 71 4.49 10.40 4.34
C GLN A 71 5.22 11.53 5.08
N TRP A 72 6.24 11.19 5.87
CA TRP A 72 7.06 12.18 6.54
C TRP A 72 7.84 13.05 5.54
N LEU A 73 8.51 12.43 4.56
CA LEU A 73 9.23 13.14 3.50
C LEU A 73 8.30 14.06 2.69
N LEU A 74 7.08 13.61 2.38
CA LEU A 74 6.10 14.42 1.66
C LEU A 74 5.68 15.64 2.48
N LYS A 75 5.50 15.48 3.80
CA LYS A 75 5.16 16.60 4.68
C LYS A 75 6.27 17.64 4.73
N ASP A 76 7.53 17.19 4.85
CA ASP A 76 8.69 18.07 4.86
C ASP A 76 8.85 18.83 3.54
N ASN A 77 8.76 18.11 2.40
CA ASN A 77 8.84 18.74 1.08
C ASN A 77 7.71 19.76 0.85
N LYS A 78 6.49 19.49 1.30
CA LYS A 78 5.38 20.47 1.22
C LYS A 78 5.69 21.74 1.99
N LYS A 79 6.30 21.64 3.17
CA LYS A 79 6.73 22.80 3.96
C LYS A 79 7.78 23.61 3.19
N LYS A 80 8.82 22.94 2.68
CA LYS A 80 9.91 23.57 1.94
C LYS A 80 9.46 24.26 0.65
N VAL A 81 8.52 23.66 -0.08
CA VAL A 81 7.89 24.29 -1.25
C VAL A 81 7.15 25.57 -0.86
N GLY A 82 6.49 25.60 0.30
CA GLY A 82 5.85 26.80 0.83
C GLY A 82 6.84 27.92 1.12
N GLU A 83 7.95 27.61 1.80
CA GLU A 83 9.03 28.57 2.10
C GLU A 83 9.65 29.14 0.83
N LEU A 84 10.01 28.28 -0.14
CA LEU A 84 10.56 28.69 -1.43
C LEU A 84 9.58 29.56 -2.23
N LYS A 85 8.27 29.35 -2.08
CA LYS A 85 7.26 30.17 -2.74
C LYS A 85 7.23 31.59 -2.18
N GLU A 86 7.38 31.76 -0.87
CA GLU A 86 7.45 33.09 -0.25
C GLU A 86 8.77 33.79 -0.57
N GLU A 87 9.90 33.07 -0.56
CA GLU A 87 11.19 33.60 -0.98
C GLU A 87 11.15 34.10 -2.44
N ASN A 88 10.59 33.29 -3.35
CA ASN A 88 10.42 33.69 -4.75
C ASN A 88 9.55 34.94 -4.92
N LYS A 89 8.52 35.14 -4.08
CA LYS A 89 7.73 36.39 -4.10
C LYS A 89 8.58 37.58 -3.66
N GLY A 90 9.43 37.40 -2.64
CA GLY A 90 10.37 38.42 -2.18
C GLY A 90 11.38 38.81 -3.26
N LEU A 91 12.00 37.81 -3.89
CA LEU A 91 12.93 38.01 -5.01
C LEU A 91 12.26 38.72 -6.19
N LYS A 92 11.02 38.36 -6.52
CA LYS A 92 10.28 39.06 -7.57
C LYS A 92 10.11 40.55 -7.28
N LYS A 93 9.71 40.92 -6.06
CA LYS A 93 9.60 42.33 -5.65
C LYS A 93 10.93 43.07 -5.76
N LEU A 94 12.03 42.41 -5.38
CA LEU A 94 13.37 42.98 -5.47
C LEU A 94 13.78 43.25 -6.93
N VAL A 95 13.55 42.27 -7.81
CA VAL A 95 13.81 42.42 -9.25
C VAL A 95 12.97 43.55 -9.86
N ASP A 96 11.67 43.61 -9.51
CA ASP A 96 10.78 44.68 -9.98
C ASP A 96 11.27 46.07 -9.52
N SER A 97 11.77 46.18 -8.27
CA SER A 97 12.37 47.42 -7.75
C SER A 97 13.61 47.83 -8.55
N TYR A 98 14.56 46.90 -8.74
CA TYR A 98 15.78 47.17 -9.51
C TYR A 98 15.48 47.57 -10.96
N ALA A 99 14.50 46.93 -11.60
CA ALA A 99 14.08 47.29 -12.95
C ALA A 99 13.55 48.73 -13.01
N ASN A 100 12.73 49.13 -12.03
CA ASN A 100 12.20 50.50 -11.95
C ASN A 100 13.31 51.53 -11.72
N ASP A 101 14.27 51.24 -10.83
CA ASP A 101 15.40 52.13 -10.55
C ASP A 101 16.28 52.33 -11.78
N LEU A 102 16.55 51.26 -12.54
CA LEU A 102 17.30 51.32 -13.80
C LEU A 102 16.56 52.15 -14.86
N VAL A 103 15.24 51.99 -14.99
CA VAL A 103 14.42 52.79 -15.89
C VAL A 103 14.48 54.27 -15.50
N ALA A 104 14.30 54.59 -14.21
CA ALA A 104 14.38 55.95 -13.71
C ALA A 104 15.75 56.59 -14.03
N GLN A 105 16.85 55.88 -13.72
CA GLN A 105 18.21 56.33 -14.03
C GLN A 105 18.41 56.57 -15.53
N SER A 106 17.92 55.67 -16.39
CA SER A 106 18.00 55.84 -17.85
C SER A 106 17.24 57.06 -18.35
N THR A 107 16.04 57.33 -17.80
CA THR A 107 15.25 58.51 -18.18
C THR A 107 15.93 59.82 -17.78
N GLU A 108 16.57 59.88 -16.61
CA GLU A 108 17.32 61.06 -16.15
C GLU A 108 18.59 61.29 -17.00
N HIS A 109 19.33 60.24 -17.34
CA HIS A 109 20.46 60.34 -18.27
C HIS A 109 20.03 60.80 -19.67
N SER A 110 18.86 60.36 -20.14
CA SER A 110 18.34 60.80 -21.44
C SER A 110 18.02 62.30 -21.42
N LYS A 111 17.34 62.79 -20.38
CA LYS A 111 17.00 64.22 -20.22
C LYS A 111 18.22 65.14 -20.17
N THR A 112 19.30 64.70 -19.52
CA THR A 112 20.55 65.47 -19.41
C THR A 112 21.30 65.50 -20.75
N THR A 113 21.26 64.42 -21.53
CA THR A 113 21.91 64.35 -22.85
C THR A 113 21.17 65.18 -23.90
N THR A 114 19.84 65.31 -23.85
CA THR A 114 19.07 66.14 -24.81
C THR A 114 19.19 67.65 -24.54
N LYS A 115 19.76 68.06 -23.41
CA LYS A 115 19.97 69.47 -23.04
C LYS A 115 21.38 69.98 -23.39
N LEU A 116 22.27 69.11 -23.86
CA LEU A 116 23.61 69.40 -24.37
C LEU A 116 23.56 69.56 -25.89
#